data_AF-A0A4U5NDL6-F1
#
_entry.id   AF-A0A4U5NDL6-F1
#
_cell.length_a   1.000
_cell.length_b   1.000
_cell.length_c   1.000
_cell.angle_alpha   90.00
_cell.angle_beta   90.00
_cell.angle_gamma   90.00
#
_symmetry.space_group_name_H-M   'P 1'
#
loop_
_entity.id
_entity.type
_entity.pdbx_description
1 polymer ?
#
loop_
_entity_poly.entity_id
_entity_poly.type
_entity_poly.pdbx_seq_one_letter_code
_entity_poly.pdbx_strand_id
1 'polypeptide(L)'
;MLTAWLLLSIAAIASGKPLLGAVFFSVLLNFKHLYLYYVPAFVAHYLLTFLLPLDSRIFSRFVKLGLAVGGPLILSFGPFLAKGGSELIGQIFSRLFPFHRGLTHAFWAPNFWALYNAGDFVLFQITKKFPQYFKFTPEVPQYTSGLEYSHSVLWNVSPPASLALILVALTPVFLRRLRRPRGDIIVDLVLCSFAFFFFGWHVHEKAILMIAIPLTVLAIKDYRYMSCFMMLSASGYVAILPLFFTPPEDLFKYIFLSTWILLSIVLSTSTLMVPYSLVLLSCDVFYISGLVAVETYNVFIHKVIFKDSMPFLPLLATSIYCALGILLAYIRFLFLTFAGESHESLKRRCIQFEDKCKAQKTLPSISEVDIRYIGGVDISTCKTNNALAVISYTVLSYPDLKVVHEADKVEFIPVPYVNNFLAMREAEPMSNLILESSKRFPEFRADVILVDANGRYHSRKFGLACHIGHLCGIPTIGVSKSFNLSPLLDLGAAEADLKDLEKEITRTLEGFGEPGYLPLRFTDPILVHAVRTEHSKIPVFVSVGYRIDLEEASEIVFNCCLERIPLPIRLSDLRSRELVRHYYEGT
;
A
#
# COMPACT_ATOMS: atom_id res chain seq x y z
N MET A 1 13.24 22.94 8.27
CA MET A 1 12.71 23.06 9.65
C MET A 1 11.26 22.57 9.78
N LEU A 2 10.27 23.19 9.13
CA LEU A 2 8.84 22.82 9.29
C LEU A 2 8.53 21.35 8.99
N THR A 3 9.04 20.84 7.87
CA THR A 3 8.92 19.42 7.50
C THR A 3 9.50 18.49 8.56
N ALA A 4 10.55 18.90 9.27
CA ALA A 4 11.18 18.08 10.31
C ALA A 4 10.23 17.86 11.50
N TRP A 5 9.52 18.91 11.95
CA TRP A 5 8.51 18.78 13.01
C TRP A 5 7.37 17.85 12.62
N LEU A 6 6.92 17.90 11.36
CA LEU A 6 5.92 16.97 10.85
C LEU A 6 6.42 15.52 10.90
N LEU A 7 7.63 15.28 10.39
CA LEU A 7 8.23 13.93 10.37
C LEU A 7 8.48 13.41 11.79
N LEU A 8 8.95 14.26 12.71
CA LEU A 8 9.09 13.92 14.13
C LEU A 8 7.75 13.55 14.76
N SER A 9 6.68 14.28 14.44
CA SER A 9 5.33 13.95 14.91
C SER A 9 4.87 12.58 14.41
N ILE A 10 5.01 12.32 13.11
CA ILE A 10 4.67 11.03 12.48
C ILE A 10 5.48 9.89 13.10
N ALA A 11 6.80 10.08 13.24
CA ALA A 11 7.70 9.09 13.82
C ALA A 11 7.37 8.79 15.29
N ALA A 12 7.05 9.81 16.10
CA ALA A 12 6.66 9.62 17.49
C ALA A 12 5.37 8.81 17.62
N ILE A 13 4.37 9.05 16.77
CA ILE A 13 3.14 8.26 16.72
C ILE A 13 3.44 6.82 16.30
N ALA A 14 4.25 6.63 15.26
CA ALA A 14 4.63 5.31 14.78
C ALA A 14 5.39 4.47 15.83
N SER A 15 6.24 5.12 16.64
CA SER A 15 6.98 4.50 17.74
C SER A 15 6.16 4.29 19.02
N GLY A 16 4.83 4.43 18.98
CA GLY A 16 3.95 4.22 20.13
C GLY A 16 4.00 5.32 21.20
N LYS A 17 4.52 6.51 20.86
CA LYS A 17 4.59 7.69 21.75
C LYS A 17 3.64 8.80 21.27
N PRO A 18 2.30 8.60 21.31
CA PRO A 18 1.34 9.49 20.69
C PRO A 18 1.32 10.89 21.32
N LEU A 19 1.58 11.03 22.63
CA LEU A 19 1.61 12.36 23.28
C LEU A 19 2.77 13.23 22.78
N LEU A 20 3.94 12.63 22.54
CA LEU A 20 5.08 13.34 21.97
C LEU A 20 4.78 13.78 20.53
N GLY A 21 4.07 12.94 19.77
CA GLY A 21 3.54 13.30 18.45
C GLY A 21 2.63 14.53 18.48
N ALA A 22 1.77 14.64 19.49
CA ALA A 22 0.85 15.77 19.67
C ALA A 22 1.62 17.07 19.97
N VAL A 23 2.64 17.00 20.82
CA VAL A 23 3.52 18.14 21.13
C VAL A 23 4.20 18.64 19.85
N PHE A 24 4.85 17.75 19.09
CA PHE A 24 5.55 18.13 17.87
C PHE A 24 4.62 18.74 16.81
N PHE A 25 3.40 18.20 16.65
CA PHE A 25 2.42 18.78 15.75
C PHE A 25 1.89 20.13 16.23
N SER A 26 1.68 20.29 17.54
CA SER A 26 1.28 21.58 18.13
C SER A 26 2.37 22.65 17.92
N VAL A 27 3.65 22.30 18.11
CA VAL A 27 4.79 23.18 17.79
C VAL A 27 4.78 23.57 16.31
N LEU A 28 4.54 22.61 15.40
CA LEU A 28 4.45 22.89 13.97
C LEU A 28 3.34 23.89 13.62
N LEU A 29 2.16 23.76 14.24
CA LEU A 29 1.05 24.70 14.04
C LEU A 29 1.41 26.13 14.48
N ASN A 30 2.18 26.27 15.57
CA ASN A 30 2.67 27.57 16.03
C ASN A 30 3.67 28.21 15.06
N PHE A 31 4.43 27.42 14.30
CA PHE A 31 5.32 27.96 13.26
C PHE A 31 4.56 28.39 11.99
N LYS A 32 3.58 27.59 11.54
CA LYS A 32 2.84 27.90 10.31
C LYS A 32 1.43 27.31 10.31
N HIS A 33 0.43 28.18 10.27
CA HIS A 33 -0.99 27.80 10.28
C HIS A 33 -1.45 27.01 9.06
N LEU A 34 -0.70 26.99 7.95
CA LEU A 34 -1.01 26.15 6.77
C LEU A 34 -1.14 24.65 7.14
N TYR A 35 -0.45 24.21 8.19
CA TYR A 35 -0.53 22.84 8.71
C TYR A 35 -1.87 22.49 9.36
N LEU A 36 -2.81 23.44 9.48
CA LEU A 36 -4.21 23.18 9.83
C LEU A 36 -4.88 22.17 8.88
N TYR A 37 -4.38 22.03 7.65
CA TYR A 37 -4.87 21.02 6.71
C TYR A 37 -4.81 19.59 7.28
N TYR A 38 -3.87 19.33 8.19
CA TYR A 38 -3.70 18.02 8.81
C TYR A 38 -4.55 17.80 10.06
N VAL A 39 -5.14 18.84 10.64
CA VAL A 39 -5.86 18.75 11.92
C VAL A 39 -6.96 17.69 11.90
N PRO A 40 -7.82 17.57 10.86
CA PRO A 40 -8.86 16.55 10.86
C PRO A 40 -8.31 15.11 10.95
N ALA A 41 -7.15 14.84 10.33
CA ALA A 41 -6.48 13.55 10.44
C ALA A 41 -5.98 13.27 11.86
N PHE A 42 -5.34 14.25 12.50
CA PHE A 42 -4.88 14.13 13.89
C PHE A 42 -6.07 13.97 14.85
N VAL A 43 -7.13 14.76 14.69
CA VAL A 43 -8.36 14.64 15.51
C VAL A 43 -8.96 13.24 15.36
N ALA A 44 -9.16 12.76 14.14
CA ALA A 44 -9.69 11.42 13.89
C ALA A 44 -8.80 10.32 14.50
N HIS A 45 -7.47 10.47 14.40
CA HIS A 45 -6.51 9.56 15.01
C HIS A 45 -6.66 9.54 16.54
N TYR A 46 -6.45 10.67 17.23
CA TYR A 46 -6.48 10.70 18.70
C TYR A 46 -7.85 10.34 19.27
N LEU A 47 -8.93 10.76 18.61
CA LEU A 47 -10.28 10.42 19.06
C LEU A 47 -10.48 8.90 19.06
N LEU A 48 -10.12 8.21 17.96
CA LEU A 48 -10.44 6.79 17.78
C LEU A 48 -9.39 5.83 18.34
N THR A 49 -8.11 6.23 18.42
CA THR A 49 -7.03 5.34 18.90
C THR A 49 -6.65 5.61 20.35
N PHE A 50 -6.72 6.87 20.79
CA PHE A 50 -6.22 7.29 22.09
C PHE A 50 -7.35 7.54 23.10
N LEU A 51 -8.48 8.12 22.68
CA LEU A 51 -9.59 8.45 23.58
C LEU A 51 -10.69 7.38 23.59
N LEU A 52 -11.02 6.78 22.45
CA LEU A 52 -12.12 5.82 22.32
C LEU A 52 -12.07 4.57 23.22
N PRO A 53 -10.91 4.05 23.69
CA PRO A 53 -10.96 3.00 24.71
C PRO A 53 -11.69 3.52 25.95
N LEU A 54 -12.97 3.20 26.12
CA LEU A 54 -13.81 3.72 27.20
C LEU A 54 -13.51 3.01 28.53
N ASP A 55 -12.26 3.08 28.97
CA ASP A 55 -11.79 2.57 30.26
C ASP A 55 -11.77 3.68 31.32
N SER A 56 -11.57 3.31 32.60
CA SER A 56 -11.46 4.25 33.73
C SER A 56 -10.35 5.30 33.58
N ARG A 57 -9.43 5.10 32.62
CA ARG A 57 -8.29 5.99 32.36
C ARG A 57 -8.57 7.05 31.29
N ILE A 58 -9.76 7.09 30.70
CA ILE A 58 -10.13 8.06 29.66
C ILE A 58 -9.89 9.51 30.10
N PHE A 59 -10.29 9.86 31.32
CA PHE A 59 -10.09 11.21 31.87
C PHE A 59 -8.60 11.58 31.95
N SER A 60 -7.76 10.65 32.43
CA SER A 60 -6.31 10.85 32.47
C SER A 60 -5.72 11.04 31.07
N ARG A 61 -6.15 10.24 30.09
CA ARG A 61 -5.69 10.39 28.69
C ARG A 61 -6.12 11.72 28.08
N PHE A 62 -7.36 12.14 28.33
CA PHE A 62 -7.87 13.43 27.87
C PHE A 62 -7.04 14.60 28.44
N VAL A 63 -6.81 14.62 29.76
CA VAL A 63 -5.97 15.65 30.40
C VAL A 63 -4.55 15.64 29.85
N LYS A 64 -3.92 14.46 29.70
CA LYS A 64 -2.57 14.36 29.13
C LYS A 64 -2.49 14.88 27.70
N LEU A 65 -3.48 14.56 26.86
CA LEU A 65 -3.54 15.07 25.49
C LEU A 65 -3.77 16.60 25.47
N GLY A 66 -4.67 17.10 26.33
CA GLY A 66 -4.92 18.53 26.49
C GLY A 66 -3.66 19.30 26.91
N LEU A 67 -2.88 18.77 27.85
CA LEU A 67 -1.60 19.35 28.25
C LEU A 67 -0.55 19.28 27.13
N ALA A 68 -0.49 18.15 26.40
CA ALA A 68 0.46 17.98 25.29
C ALA A 68 0.21 18.97 24.14
N VAL A 69 -1.06 19.22 23.80
CA VAL A 69 -1.43 20.18 22.75
C VAL A 69 -1.39 21.62 23.27
N GLY A 70 -1.92 21.85 24.47
CA GLY A 70 -2.05 23.16 25.09
C GLY A 70 -0.73 23.76 25.55
N GLY A 71 0.23 22.95 26.01
CA GLY A 71 1.53 23.41 26.50
C GLY A 71 2.28 24.30 25.48
N PRO A 72 2.56 23.82 24.26
CA PRO A 72 3.19 24.65 23.23
C PRO A 72 2.39 25.90 22.85
N LEU A 73 1.06 25.82 22.81
CA LEU A 73 0.18 26.97 22.52
C LEU A 73 0.27 28.04 23.62
N ILE A 74 0.24 27.63 24.88
CA ILE A 74 0.36 28.53 26.03
C ILE A 74 1.76 29.16 26.06
N LEU A 75 2.82 28.40 25.79
CA LEU A 75 4.18 28.95 25.73
C LEU A 75 4.34 29.98 24.61
N SER A 76 3.69 29.77 23.47
CA SER A 76 3.75 30.66 22.31
C SER A 76 2.87 31.91 22.47
N PHE A 77 1.58 31.73 22.78
CA PHE A 77 0.59 32.81 22.84
C PHE A 77 0.42 33.45 24.23
N GLY A 78 0.81 32.76 25.30
CA GLY A 78 0.69 33.23 26.68
C GLY A 78 1.36 34.58 26.96
N PRO A 79 2.61 34.83 26.48
CA PRO A 79 3.25 36.14 26.64
C PRO A 79 2.47 37.30 26.00
N PHE A 80 1.81 37.04 24.86
CA PHE A 80 1.00 38.05 24.17
C PHE A 80 -0.30 38.31 24.91
N LEU A 81 -0.95 37.26 25.42
CA LEU A 81 -2.15 37.39 26.24
C LEU A 81 -1.86 38.15 27.55
N ALA A 82 -0.74 37.87 28.20
CA ALA A 82 -0.35 38.54 29.45
C ALA A 82 -0.03 40.03 29.25
N LYS A 83 0.53 40.42 28.10
CA LYS A 83 0.96 41.80 27.84
C LYS A 83 -0.14 42.67 27.21
N GLY A 84 -0.97 42.11 26.34
CA GLY A 84 -1.91 42.88 25.52
C GLY A 84 -3.36 42.39 25.58
N GLY A 85 -3.68 41.48 26.52
CA GLY A 85 -5.03 40.96 26.71
C GLY A 85 -5.60 40.27 25.46
N SER A 86 -6.94 40.21 25.40
CA SER A 86 -7.68 39.60 24.28
C SER A 86 -7.56 40.39 22.98
N GLU A 87 -7.30 41.69 23.05
CA GLU A 87 -7.22 42.57 21.88
C GLU A 87 -5.98 42.25 21.02
N LEU A 88 -4.81 42.11 21.64
CA LEU A 88 -3.58 41.75 20.93
C LEU A 88 -3.68 40.37 20.28
N ILE A 89 -4.33 39.42 20.95
CA ILE A 89 -4.62 38.09 20.39
C ILE A 89 -5.55 38.23 19.17
N GLY A 90 -6.60 39.04 19.26
CA GLY A 90 -7.50 39.33 18.14
C GLY A 90 -6.75 39.90 16.92
N GLN A 91 -5.80 40.81 17.15
CA GLN A 91 -4.94 41.36 16.08
C GLN A 91 -4.01 40.31 15.46
N ILE A 92 -3.49 39.37 16.25
CA ILE A 92 -2.68 38.26 15.73
C ILE A 92 -3.54 37.36 14.84
N PHE A 93 -4.75 37.01 15.28
CA PHE A 93 -5.67 36.18 14.51
C PHE A 93 -6.09 36.83 13.18
N SER A 94 -6.39 38.13 13.16
CA SER A 94 -6.76 38.83 11.92
C SER A 94 -5.61 38.90 10.91
N ARG A 95 -4.35 38.92 11.38
CA ARG A 95 -3.16 38.84 10.53
C ARG A 95 -2.86 37.43 10.05
N LEU A 96 -3.15 36.41 10.87
CA LEU A 96 -2.96 35.01 10.49
C LEU A 96 -3.98 34.56 9.44
N PHE A 97 -5.21 35.06 9.51
CA PHE A 97 -6.30 34.71 8.59
C PHE A 97 -6.85 35.96 7.88
N PRO A 98 -6.14 36.49 6.87
CA PRO A 98 -6.63 37.65 6.11
C PRO A 98 -7.80 37.26 5.20
N PHE A 99 -8.97 37.89 5.39
CA PHE A 99 -10.20 37.55 4.67
C PHE A 99 -10.39 38.26 3.32
N HIS A 100 -9.53 39.22 2.96
CA HIS A 100 -9.69 40.07 1.76
C HIS A 100 -9.10 39.46 0.48
N ARG A 101 -9.19 38.13 0.29
CA ARG A 101 -8.59 37.46 -0.87
C ARG A 101 -9.63 36.67 -1.66
N GLY A 102 -9.64 36.87 -2.97
CA GLY A 102 -10.50 36.18 -3.92
C GLY A 102 -10.16 34.68 -4.09
N LEU A 103 -11.08 33.97 -4.74
CA LEU A 103 -11.05 32.51 -4.95
C LEU A 103 -9.83 32.04 -5.77
N THR A 104 -9.52 32.77 -6.82
CA THR A 104 -8.32 32.56 -7.65
C THR A 104 -7.62 33.91 -7.79
N HIS A 105 -6.31 33.91 -8.05
CA HIS A 105 -5.54 35.11 -8.38
C HIS A 105 -4.96 34.98 -9.80
N ALA A 106 -4.17 35.95 -10.27
CA ALA A 106 -3.62 35.99 -11.64
C ALA A 106 -2.82 34.73 -12.03
N PHE A 107 -2.29 34.00 -11.05
CA PHE A 107 -1.74 32.65 -11.24
C PHE A 107 -2.71 31.65 -10.60
N TRP A 108 -3.23 30.74 -11.41
CA TRP A 108 -4.17 29.73 -10.94
C TRP A 108 -3.39 28.61 -10.25
N ALA A 109 -3.66 28.37 -8.97
CA ALA A 109 -3.19 27.15 -8.36
C ALA A 109 -3.78 25.95 -9.11
N PRO A 110 -2.99 24.87 -9.36
CA PRO A 110 -3.44 23.73 -10.15
C PRO A 110 -4.40 22.85 -9.34
N ASN A 111 -5.58 23.38 -9.02
CA ASN A 111 -6.59 22.79 -8.15
C ASN A 111 -7.95 22.68 -8.89
N PHE A 112 -9.03 22.41 -8.15
CA PHE A 112 -10.35 22.24 -8.75
C PHE A 112 -10.82 23.51 -9.44
N TRP A 113 -10.53 24.67 -8.86
CA TRP A 113 -10.98 25.96 -9.36
C TRP A 113 -10.31 26.32 -10.70
N ALA A 114 -9.06 25.89 -10.93
CA ALA A 114 -8.45 26.04 -12.25
C ALA A 114 -9.23 25.28 -13.35
N LEU A 115 -9.70 24.08 -13.05
CA LEU A 115 -10.52 23.29 -13.98
C LEU A 115 -11.92 23.89 -14.13
N TYR A 116 -12.50 24.37 -13.04
CA TYR A 116 -13.82 25.01 -13.02
C TYR A 116 -13.84 26.27 -13.87
N ASN A 117 -12.84 27.16 -13.69
CA ASN A 117 -12.70 28.39 -14.47
C ASN A 117 -12.41 28.10 -15.95
N ALA A 118 -11.60 27.08 -16.24
CA ALA A 118 -11.38 26.64 -17.62
C ALA A 118 -12.68 26.14 -18.27
N GLY A 119 -13.48 25.37 -17.53
CA GLY A 119 -14.80 24.91 -17.95
C GLY A 119 -15.74 26.08 -18.24
N ASP A 120 -15.78 27.08 -17.35
CA ASP A 120 -16.57 28.29 -17.57
C ASP A 120 -16.15 29.02 -18.85
N PHE A 121 -14.84 29.20 -19.06
CA PHE A 121 -14.32 29.86 -20.25
C PHE A 121 -14.71 29.11 -21.54
N VAL A 122 -14.62 27.77 -21.54
CA VAL A 122 -15.05 26.96 -22.69
C VAL A 122 -16.55 27.11 -22.93
N LEU A 123 -17.36 27.07 -21.86
CA LEU A 123 -18.81 27.28 -21.96
C LEU A 123 -19.14 28.67 -22.51
N PHE A 124 -18.45 29.72 -22.06
CA PHE A 124 -18.59 31.06 -22.60
C PHE A 124 -18.30 31.14 -24.12
N GLN A 125 -17.26 30.44 -24.60
CA GLN A 125 -16.98 30.40 -26.03
C GLN A 125 -18.07 29.65 -26.81
N ILE A 126 -18.63 28.60 -26.23
CA ILE A 126 -19.74 27.84 -26.84
C ILE A 126 -21.01 28.69 -26.92
N THR A 127 -21.38 29.39 -25.85
CA THR A 127 -22.57 30.26 -25.84
C THR A 127 -22.44 31.42 -26.81
N LYS A 128 -21.23 31.99 -26.94
CA LYS A 128 -20.92 33.02 -27.94
C LYS A 128 -21.04 32.50 -29.38
N LYS A 129 -20.61 31.26 -29.63
CA LYS A 129 -20.64 30.64 -30.97
C LYS A 129 -22.03 30.18 -31.39
N PHE A 130 -22.88 29.82 -30.43
CA PHE A 130 -24.22 29.28 -30.68
C PHE A 130 -25.31 30.00 -29.87
N PRO A 131 -25.52 31.31 -30.08
CA PRO A 131 -26.44 32.11 -29.27
C PRO A 131 -27.90 31.63 -29.37
N GLN A 132 -28.29 30.96 -30.46
CA GLN A 132 -29.66 30.49 -30.67
C GLN A 132 -30.14 29.43 -29.65
N TYR A 133 -29.23 28.76 -28.95
CA TYR A 133 -29.59 27.73 -27.96
C TYR A 133 -29.58 28.24 -26.51
N PHE A 134 -29.12 29.47 -26.24
CA PHE A 134 -28.97 30.00 -24.89
C PHE A 134 -29.80 31.28 -24.70
N LYS A 135 -30.68 31.28 -23.69
CA LYS A 135 -31.59 32.41 -23.39
C LYS A 135 -30.97 33.53 -22.55
N PHE A 136 -29.66 33.48 -22.29
CA PHE A 136 -28.97 34.47 -21.46
C PHE A 136 -27.72 35.00 -22.20
N THR A 137 -27.39 36.27 -21.98
CA THR A 137 -26.16 36.89 -22.46
C THR A 137 -25.10 36.80 -21.36
N PRO A 138 -24.09 35.94 -21.48
CA PRO A 138 -23.05 35.83 -20.47
C PRO A 138 -22.15 37.07 -20.46
N GLU A 139 -21.74 37.49 -19.27
CA GLU A 139 -20.76 38.57 -19.11
C GLU A 139 -19.39 38.13 -19.65
N VAL A 140 -18.58 39.08 -20.13
CA VAL A 140 -17.25 38.77 -20.66
C VAL A 140 -16.37 38.29 -19.50
N PRO A 141 -15.79 37.08 -19.59
CA PRO A 141 -14.98 36.53 -18.53
C PRO A 141 -13.71 37.37 -18.32
N GLN A 142 -13.46 37.77 -17.07
CA GLN A 142 -12.31 38.58 -16.68
C GLN A 142 -11.09 37.74 -16.26
N TYR A 143 -11.04 36.46 -16.66
CA TYR A 143 -10.03 35.49 -16.23
C TYR A 143 -8.57 35.89 -16.52
N THR A 144 -8.35 36.77 -17.48
CA THR A 144 -7.02 37.20 -17.93
C THR A 144 -6.58 38.57 -17.38
N SER A 145 -7.38 39.24 -16.54
CA SER A 145 -7.07 40.60 -16.05
C SER A 145 -6.50 40.65 -14.62
N GLY A 146 -6.51 39.54 -13.87
CA GLY A 146 -5.83 39.42 -12.57
C GLY A 146 -6.55 40.00 -11.34
N LEU A 147 -7.79 40.49 -11.48
CA LEU A 147 -8.63 41.03 -10.39
C LEU A 147 -9.75 40.06 -9.98
N GLU A 148 -10.40 40.29 -8.83
CA GLU A 148 -11.43 39.42 -8.25
C GLU A 148 -12.49 38.97 -9.26
N TYR A 149 -12.63 37.65 -9.41
CA TYR A 149 -13.31 37.03 -10.54
C TYR A 149 -14.79 36.76 -10.27
N SER A 150 -15.65 37.16 -11.22
CA SER A 150 -17.00 36.60 -11.41
C SER A 150 -16.98 35.58 -12.54
N HIS A 151 -17.74 34.50 -12.37
CA HIS A 151 -17.95 33.47 -13.39
C HIS A 151 -19.03 33.94 -14.37
N SER A 152 -18.82 33.67 -15.66
CA SER A 152 -19.70 34.16 -16.73
C SER A 152 -20.91 33.27 -16.97
N VAL A 153 -20.75 31.95 -16.84
CA VAL A 153 -21.80 30.95 -17.15
C VAL A 153 -22.09 30.06 -15.94
N LEU A 154 -21.05 29.63 -15.25
CA LEU A 154 -21.10 28.83 -14.04
C LEU A 154 -21.42 29.69 -12.82
N TRP A 155 -21.79 29.02 -11.73
CA TRP A 155 -22.21 29.69 -10.51
C TRP A 155 -21.02 30.30 -9.78
N ASN A 156 -21.18 31.54 -9.32
CA ASN A 156 -20.21 32.15 -8.43
C ASN A 156 -20.09 31.36 -7.14
N VAL A 157 -18.87 30.93 -6.84
CA VAL A 157 -18.54 30.21 -5.62
C VAL A 157 -18.37 31.22 -4.50
N SER A 158 -18.92 30.93 -3.32
CA SER A 158 -18.71 31.71 -2.10
C SER A 158 -17.79 30.98 -1.11
N PRO A 159 -17.15 31.67 -0.16
CA PRO A 159 -16.31 31.00 0.85
C PRO A 159 -17.04 29.90 1.64
N PRO A 160 -18.31 30.06 2.05
CA PRO A 160 -19.08 28.98 2.67
C PRO A 160 -19.31 27.77 1.75
N ALA A 161 -19.51 27.99 0.44
CA ALA A 161 -19.66 26.89 -0.52
C ALA A 161 -18.37 26.08 -0.65
N SER A 162 -17.21 26.76 -0.72
CA SER A 162 -15.89 26.12 -0.68
C SER A 162 -15.70 25.30 0.61
N LEU A 163 -16.06 25.86 1.77
CA LEU A 163 -15.99 25.13 3.05
C LEU A 163 -16.88 23.88 3.04
N ALA A 164 -18.10 23.96 2.51
CA ALA A 164 -18.99 22.81 2.42
C ALA A 164 -18.39 21.69 1.55
N LEU A 165 -17.77 22.03 0.41
CA LEU A 165 -17.07 21.06 -0.45
C LEU A 165 -15.89 20.41 0.26
N ILE A 166 -15.12 21.17 1.05
CA ILE A 166 -14.03 20.60 1.87
C ILE A 166 -14.58 19.60 2.88
N LEU A 167 -15.67 19.92 3.58
CA LEU A 167 -16.29 19.00 4.54
C LEU A 167 -16.75 17.70 3.86
N VAL A 168 -17.33 17.78 2.66
CA VAL A 168 -17.67 16.60 1.86
C VAL A 168 -16.41 15.82 1.46
N ALA A 169 -15.36 16.50 0.99
CA ALA A 169 -14.11 15.87 0.60
C ALA A 169 -13.31 15.27 1.77
N LEU A 170 -13.61 15.66 3.02
CA LEU A 170 -13.06 15.05 4.24
C LEU A 170 -13.80 13.78 4.67
N THR A 171 -15.01 13.51 4.14
CA THR A 171 -15.77 12.28 4.48
C THR A 171 -14.98 10.97 4.31
N PRO A 172 -14.10 10.78 3.29
CA PRO A 172 -13.33 9.56 3.15
C PRO A 172 -12.39 9.32 4.35
N VAL A 173 -11.82 10.38 4.94
CA VAL A 173 -10.92 10.26 6.11
C VAL A 173 -11.65 9.57 7.27
N PHE A 174 -12.85 10.05 7.59
CA PHE A 174 -13.67 9.52 8.67
C PHE A 174 -14.19 8.12 8.34
N LEU A 175 -14.67 7.87 7.12
CA LEU A 175 -15.14 6.55 6.68
C LEU A 175 -14.03 5.48 6.77
N ARG A 176 -12.82 5.81 6.31
CA ARG A 176 -11.66 4.94 6.42
C ARG A 176 -11.35 4.63 7.88
N ARG A 177 -11.34 5.64 8.75
CA ARG A 177 -11.05 5.50 10.17
C ARG A 177 -12.11 4.72 10.94
N LEU A 178 -13.38 4.84 10.58
CA LEU A 178 -14.45 4.00 11.13
C LEU A 178 -14.26 2.52 10.75
N ARG A 179 -13.86 2.24 9.50
CA ARG A 179 -13.57 0.85 9.05
C ARG A 179 -12.26 0.29 9.61
N ARG A 180 -11.26 1.15 9.82
CA ARG A 180 -9.91 0.78 10.30
C ARG A 180 -9.45 1.78 11.37
N PRO A 181 -9.90 1.64 12.64
CA PRO A 181 -9.59 2.59 13.72
C PRO A 181 -8.08 2.82 13.91
N ARG A 182 -7.27 1.75 13.84
CA ARG A 182 -5.80 1.79 13.93
C ARG A 182 -5.09 1.97 12.58
N GLY A 183 -5.76 2.54 11.58
CA GLY A 183 -5.16 2.81 10.26
C GLY A 183 -3.94 3.73 10.33
N ASP A 184 -3.14 3.72 9.26
CA ASP A 184 -1.98 4.61 9.13
C ASP A 184 -2.45 6.09 9.04
N ILE A 185 -1.90 6.95 9.91
CA ILE A 185 -2.17 8.39 9.95
C ILE A 185 -1.68 9.10 8.70
N ILE A 186 -0.61 8.62 8.07
CA ILE A 186 -0.01 9.28 6.91
C ILE A 186 -1.00 9.34 5.74
N VAL A 187 -1.78 8.27 5.53
CA VAL A 187 -2.82 8.27 4.48
C VAL A 187 -3.89 9.32 4.77
N ASP A 188 -4.26 9.52 6.03
CA ASP A 188 -5.27 10.52 6.39
C ASP A 188 -4.72 11.94 6.20
N LEU A 189 -3.43 12.17 6.49
CA LEU A 189 -2.76 13.44 6.22
C LEU A 189 -2.82 13.78 4.73
N VAL A 190 -2.59 12.79 3.85
CA VAL A 190 -2.68 12.94 2.40
C VAL A 190 -4.12 13.23 1.97
N LEU A 191 -5.10 12.46 2.45
CA LEU A 191 -6.53 12.68 2.15
C LEU A 191 -7.00 14.08 2.55
N CYS A 192 -6.68 14.51 3.79
CA CYS A 192 -7.04 15.85 4.24
C CYS A 192 -6.38 16.92 3.37
N SER A 193 -5.10 16.74 3.04
CA SER A 193 -4.38 17.73 2.23
C SER A 193 -4.92 17.84 0.81
N PHE A 194 -5.34 16.72 0.20
CA PHE A 194 -6.05 16.76 -1.07
C PHE A 194 -7.35 17.55 -0.97
N ALA A 195 -8.17 17.29 0.05
CA ALA A 195 -9.45 17.99 0.25
C ALA A 195 -9.26 19.51 0.37
N PHE A 196 -8.33 19.96 1.22
CA PHE A 196 -8.06 21.39 1.40
C PHE A 196 -7.37 22.04 0.20
N PHE A 197 -6.47 21.33 -0.48
CA PHE A 197 -5.78 21.88 -1.66
C PHE A 197 -6.72 22.04 -2.85
N PHE A 198 -7.58 21.05 -3.12
CA PHE A 198 -8.51 21.10 -4.26
C PHE A 198 -9.62 22.12 -4.07
N PHE A 199 -10.26 22.12 -2.90
CA PHE A 199 -11.51 22.85 -2.67
C PHE A 199 -11.36 24.06 -1.76
N GLY A 200 -10.14 24.38 -1.30
CA GLY A 200 -9.88 25.57 -0.49
C GLY A 200 -10.20 26.86 -1.24
N TRP A 201 -10.77 27.84 -0.54
CA TRP A 201 -11.15 29.13 -1.13
C TRP A 201 -9.94 29.88 -1.66
N HIS A 202 -8.84 29.93 -0.90
CA HIS A 202 -7.64 30.66 -1.28
C HIS A 202 -6.43 29.75 -1.11
N VAL A 203 -6.01 29.12 -2.21
CA VAL A 203 -4.92 28.15 -2.25
C VAL A 203 -3.84 28.66 -3.20
N HIS A 204 -2.59 28.56 -2.77
CA HIS A 204 -1.41 28.84 -3.59
C HIS A 204 -0.77 27.53 -4.06
N GLU A 205 -0.03 27.59 -5.15
CA GLU A 205 0.66 26.47 -5.78
C GLU A 205 1.58 25.75 -4.81
N LYS A 206 2.31 26.51 -3.99
CA LYS A 206 3.21 25.99 -2.94
C LYS A 206 2.51 25.10 -1.90
N ALA A 207 1.18 25.19 -1.76
CA ALA A 207 0.43 24.33 -0.85
C ALA A 207 0.42 22.86 -1.30
N ILE A 208 0.82 22.54 -2.54
CA ILE A 208 1.00 21.17 -3.03
C ILE A 208 1.96 20.35 -2.15
N LEU A 209 2.92 21.02 -1.49
CA LEU A 209 3.85 20.41 -0.54
C LEU A 209 3.14 19.73 0.64
N MET A 210 1.94 20.21 1.00
CA MET A 210 1.12 19.59 2.06
C MET A 210 0.68 18.19 1.67
N ILE A 211 0.54 17.91 0.37
CA ILE A 211 0.23 16.58 -0.14
C ILE A 211 1.52 15.81 -0.41
N ALA A 212 2.49 16.44 -1.10
CA ALA A 212 3.70 15.77 -1.57
C ALA A 212 4.54 15.18 -0.44
N ILE A 213 4.77 15.93 0.65
CA ILE A 213 5.61 15.48 1.77
C ILE A 213 5.09 14.18 2.42
N PRO A 214 3.84 14.11 2.93
CA PRO A 214 3.34 12.87 3.52
C PRO A 214 3.19 11.76 2.48
N LEU A 215 2.89 12.09 1.21
CA LEU A 215 2.81 11.09 0.14
C LEU A 215 4.17 10.46 -0.16
N THR A 216 5.28 11.21 -0.12
CA THR A 216 6.64 10.64 -0.26
C THR A 216 6.89 9.58 0.81
N VAL A 217 6.60 9.90 2.08
CA VAL A 217 6.79 8.94 3.19
C VAL A 217 5.89 7.72 3.00
N LEU A 218 4.66 7.93 2.56
CA LEU A 218 3.71 6.85 2.32
C LEU A 218 4.13 5.95 1.15
N ALA A 219 4.64 6.51 0.05
CA ALA A 219 5.09 5.75 -1.12
C ALA A 219 6.32 4.89 -0.82
N ILE A 220 7.22 5.36 0.05
CA ILE A 220 8.36 4.55 0.54
C ILE A 220 7.86 3.40 1.43
N LYS A 221 6.87 3.66 2.29
CA LYS A 221 6.32 2.65 3.21
C LYS A 221 5.43 1.63 2.49
N ASP A 222 4.69 2.06 1.48
CA ASP A 222 3.71 1.25 0.75
C ASP A 222 3.78 1.60 -0.74
N TYR A 223 4.45 0.74 -1.49
CA TYR A 223 4.74 0.90 -2.92
C TYR A 223 3.48 1.10 -3.77
N ARG A 224 2.30 0.70 -3.30
CA ARG A 224 1.04 0.88 -4.03
C ARG A 224 0.76 2.34 -4.35
N TYR A 225 1.24 3.25 -3.50
CA TYR A 225 1.11 4.70 -3.69
C TYR A 225 2.26 5.30 -4.53
N MET A 226 3.22 4.50 -5.01
CA MET A 226 4.38 4.98 -5.77
C MET A 226 3.97 5.69 -7.05
N SER A 227 3.10 5.09 -7.85
CA SER A 227 2.59 5.70 -9.07
C SER A 227 1.78 6.98 -8.80
N CYS A 228 1.01 7.05 -7.70
CA CYS A 228 0.38 8.31 -7.25
C CYS A 228 1.41 9.39 -6.92
N PHE A 229 2.48 9.01 -6.22
CA PHE A 229 3.58 9.90 -5.86
C PHE A 229 4.31 10.43 -7.11
N MET A 230 4.61 9.57 -8.08
CA MET A 230 5.27 9.99 -9.33
C MET A 230 4.43 11.01 -10.09
N MET A 231 3.13 10.75 -10.26
CA MET A 231 2.24 11.66 -10.98
C MET A 231 2.02 12.98 -10.23
N LEU A 232 1.84 12.95 -8.91
CA LEU A 232 1.69 14.15 -8.08
C LEU A 232 2.97 14.98 -8.08
N SER A 233 4.13 14.35 -7.91
CA SER A 233 5.42 15.07 -7.85
C SER A 233 5.74 15.74 -9.18
N ALA A 234 5.57 15.05 -10.31
CA ALA A 234 5.75 15.64 -11.63
C ALA A 234 4.84 16.86 -11.86
N SER A 235 3.54 16.72 -11.59
CA SER A 235 2.56 17.81 -11.77
C SER A 235 2.80 18.97 -10.80
N GLY A 236 3.10 18.64 -9.54
CA GLY A 236 3.32 19.63 -8.48
C GLY A 236 4.56 20.47 -8.69
N TYR A 237 5.66 19.88 -9.17
CA TYR A 237 6.88 20.64 -9.46
C TYR A 237 6.76 21.47 -10.73
N VAL A 238 6.15 20.94 -11.80
CA VAL A 238 5.88 21.72 -13.01
C VAL A 238 4.98 22.92 -12.71
N ALA A 239 3.97 22.75 -11.86
CA ALA A 239 3.10 23.86 -11.46
C ALA A 239 3.80 24.98 -10.66
N ILE A 240 4.95 24.71 -10.05
CA ILE A 240 5.73 25.70 -9.31
C ILE A 240 6.69 26.47 -10.23
N LEU A 241 7.04 25.90 -11.40
CA LEU A 241 8.03 26.50 -12.32
C LEU A 241 7.76 27.96 -12.67
N PRO A 242 6.51 28.40 -12.93
CA PRO A 242 6.25 29.79 -13.28
C PRO A 242 6.57 30.81 -12.19
N LEU A 243 6.74 30.37 -10.93
CA LEU A 243 7.19 31.24 -9.83
C LEU A 243 8.66 31.63 -9.97
N PHE A 244 9.44 30.82 -10.68
CA PHE A 244 10.79 31.14 -11.09
C PHE A 244 10.68 31.73 -12.50
N PHE A 245 10.91 33.02 -12.66
CA PHE A 245 10.71 33.70 -13.95
C PHE A 245 12.00 34.31 -14.50
N THR A 246 13.12 34.20 -13.77
CA THR A 246 14.37 34.80 -14.23
C THR A 246 15.06 33.88 -15.26
N PRO A 247 15.61 34.43 -16.37
CA PRO A 247 16.27 33.63 -17.40
C PRO A 247 17.42 32.73 -16.90
N PRO A 248 18.26 33.15 -15.92
CA PRO A 248 19.29 32.28 -15.35
C PRO A 248 18.72 31.04 -14.65
N GLU A 249 17.50 31.12 -14.11
CA GLU A 249 16.85 30.00 -13.40
C GLU A 249 16.28 28.95 -14.36
N ASP A 250 16.03 29.27 -15.63
CA ASP A 250 15.38 28.37 -16.60
C ASP A 250 16.14 27.05 -16.78
N LEU A 251 17.46 27.12 -16.95
CA LEU A 251 18.29 25.90 -17.07
C LEU A 251 18.25 25.06 -15.78
N PHE A 252 18.32 25.72 -14.62
CA PHE A 252 18.30 25.03 -13.33
C PHE A 252 16.98 24.31 -13.07
N LYS A 253 15.85 24.90 -13.48
CA LYS A 253 14.51 24.29 -13.35
C LYS A 253 14.44 22.92 -14.02
N TYR A 254 14.86 22.85 -15.28
CA TYR A 254 14.75 21.61 -16.06
C TYR A 254 15.76 20.56 -15.61
N ILE A 255 17.00 20.95 -15.29
CA ILE A 255 17.98 20.03 -14.71
C ILE A 255 17.48 19.46 -13.39
N PHE A 256 16.92 20.30 -12.51
CA PHE A 256 16.38 19.86 -11.23
C PHE A 256 15.21 18.88 -11.43
N LEU A 257 14.25 19.19 -12.30
CA LEU A 257 13.09 18.35 -12.56
C LEU A 257 13.49 17.01 -13.20
N SER A 258 14.37 17.02 -14.20
CA SER A 258 14.82 15.79 -14.86
C SER A 258 15.60 14.90 -13.91
N THR A 259 16.49 15.50 -13.10
CA THR A 259 17.26 14.79 -12.07
C THR A 259 16.33 14.21 -11.01
N TRP A 260 15.33 14.96 -10.56
CA TRP A 260 14.36 14.48 -9.59
C TRP A 260 13.57 13.27 -10.09
N ILE A 261 13.03 13.34 -11.32
CA ILE A 261 12.26 12.24 -11.90
C ILE A 261 13.15 11.00 -12.07
N LEU A 262 14.35 11.17 -12.63
CA LEU A 262 15.31 10.07 -12.82
C LEU A 262 15.67 9.44 -11.47
N LEU A 263 16.05 10.24 -10.49
CA LEU A 263 16.41 9.77 -9.16
C LEU A 263 15.23 9.05 -8.49
N SER A 264 14.02 9.57 -8.62
CA SER A 264 12.81 8.94 -8.06
C SER A 264 12.56 7.57 -8.68
N ILE A 265 12.74 7.42 -10.00
CA ILE A 265 12.61 6.13 -10.69
C ILE A 265 13.73 5.17 -10.26
N VAL A 266 14.98 5.62 -10.24
CA VAL A 266 16.15 4.80 -9.88
C VAL A 266 16.04 4.33 -8.44
N LEU A 267 15.73 5.21 -7.49
CA LEU A 267 15.55 4.83 -6.08
C LEU A 267 14.38 3.85 -5.91
N SER A 268 13.27 4.05 -6.62
CA SER A 268 12.11 3.15 -6.53
C SER A 268 12.41 1.76 -7.09
N THR A 269 13.12 1.68 -8.22
CA THR A 269 13.40 0.42 -8.90
C THR A 269 14.62 -0.31 -8.34
N SER A 270 15.65 0.41 -7.91
CA SER A 270 16.92 -0.17 -7.47
C SER A 270 16.98 -0.33 -5.95
N THR A 271 16.53 0.66 -5.18
CA THR A 271 16.59 0.61 -3.71
C THR A 271 15.35 -0.05 -3.11
N LEU A 272 14.16 0.31 -3.60
CA LEU A 272 12.91 -0.28 -3.11
C LEU A 272 12.51 -1.56 -3.86
N MET A 273 13.26 -1.92 -4.91
CA MET A 273 13.03 -3.10 -5.78
C MET A 273 11.59 -3.19 -6.28
N VAL A 274 10.95 -2.05 -6.52
CA VAL A 274 9.60 -1.98 -7.06
C VAL A 274 9.68 -2.11 -8.59
N PRO A 275 8.93 -3.04 -9.20
CA PRO A 275 8.87 -3.18 -10.66
C PRO A 275 8.53 -1.85 -11.35
N TYR A 276 9.22 -1.52 -12.44
CA TYR A 276 9.00 -0.28 -13.19
C TYR A 276 7.52 -0.06 -13.56
N SER A 277 6.80 -1.13 -13.91
CA SER A 277 5.37 -1.10 -14.24
C SER A 277 4.47 -0.64 -13.10
N LEU A 278 4.91 -0.75 -11.84
CA LEU A 278 4.20 -0.26 -10.66
C LEU A 278 4.66 1.15 -10.25
N VAL A 279 5.87 1.55 -10.65
CA VAL A 279 6.40 2.91 -10.44
C VAL A 279 5.75 3.89 -11.42
N LEU A 280 5.69 3.54 -12.71
CA LEU A 280 5.08 4.34 -13.77
C LEU A 280 4.12 3.49 -14.59
N LEU A 281 2.82 3.79 -14.50
CA LEU A 281 1.81 3.19 -15.36
C LEU A 281 1.91 3.78 -16.77
N SER A 282 1.42 3.06 -17.78
CA SER A 282 1.42 3.55 -19.16
C SER A 282 0.70 4.89 -19.32
N CYS A 283 -0.36 5.13 -18.54
CA CYS A 283 -1.05 6.41 -18.51
C CYS A 283 -0.23 7.54 -17.86
N ASP A 284 0.66 7.22 -16.91
CA ASP A 284 1.55 8.19 -16.27
C ASP A 284 2.61 8.66 -17.27
N VAL A 285 3.17 7.73 -18.05
CA VAL A 285 4.13 8.06 -19.12
C VAL A 285 3.49 8.98 -20.17
N PHE A 286 2.27 8.66 -20.60
CA PHE A 286 1.52 9.50 -21.53
C PHE A 286 1.27 10.90 -20.97
N TYR A 287 0.82 11.01 -19.71
CA TYR A 287 0.62 12.30 -19.05
C TYR A 287 1.92 13.10 -18.90
N ILE A 288 3.01 12.48 -18.46
CA ILE A 288 4.32 13.16 -18.29
C ILE A 288 4.84 13.66 -19.65
N SER A 289 4.63 12.90 -20.73
CA SER A 289 5.00 13.37 -22.08
C SER A 289 4.24 14.63 -22.48
N GLY A 290 2.98 14.78 -22.06
CA GLY A 290 2.21 15.98 -22.28
C GLY A 290 2.65 17.17 -21.42
N LEU A 291 3.18 16.96 -20.21
CA LEU A 291 3.83 18.02 -19.43
C LEU A 291 4.99 18.66 -20.20
N VAL A 292 5.82 17.83 -20.85
CA VAL A 292 6.93 18.30 -21.68
C VAL A 292 6.39 19.11 -22.88
N ALA A 293 5.30 18.66 -23.51
CA ALA A 293 4.68 19.38 -24.61
C ALA A 293 4.11 20.75 -24.19
N VAL A 294 3.40 20.82 -23.06
CA VAL A 294 2.87 22.07 -22.50
C VAL A 294 4.00 23.05 -22.20
N GLU A 295 5.08 22.56 -21.60
CA GLU A 295 6.22 23.41 -21.26
C GLU A 295 6.98 23.89 -22.50
N THR A 296 7.14 23.02 -23.51
CA THR A 296 7.71 23.41 -24.80
C THR A 296 6.86 24.51 -25.46
N TYR A 297 5.54 24.39 -25.36
CA TYR A 297 4.63 25.43 -25.85
C TYR A 297 4.83 26.76 -25.10
N ASN A 298 4.88 26.73 -23.78
CA ASN A 298 5.00 27.92 -22.95
C ASN A 298 6.31 28.69 -23.18
N VAL A 299 7.42 27.96 -23.28
CA VAL A 299 8.76 28.56 -23.37
C VAL A 299 9.05 29.07 -24.77
N PHE A 300 8.72 28.27 -25.79
CA PHE A 300 9.15 28.52 -27.17
C PHE A 300 7.99 28.92 -28.07
N ILE A 301 6.97 28.08 -28.18
CA ILE A 301 5.94 28.22 -29.23
C ILE A 301 5.09 29.47 -29.00
N HIS A 302 4.68 29.74 -27.75
CA HIS A 302 3.82 30.87 -27.43
C HIS A 302 4.51 32.21 -27.74
N LYS A 303 5.78 32.36 -27.37
CA LYS A 303 6.57 33.57 -27.66
C LYS A 303 6.72 33.81 -29.16
N VAL A 304 6.85 32.75 -29.95
CA VAL A 304 6.95 32.83 -31.42
C VAL A 304 5.63 33.23 -32.06
N ILE A 305 4.51 32.65 -31.64
CA ILE A 305 3.20 32.87 -32.28
C ILE A 305 2.54 34.16 -31.82
N PHE A 306 2.52 34.41 -30.51
CA PHE A 306 1.70 35.47 -29.90
C PHE A 306 2.51 36.68 -29.42
N LYS A 307 3.85 36.62 -29.40
CA LYS A 307 4.74 37.68 -28.90
C LYS A 307 4.30 38.14 -27.50
N ASP A 308 3.94 39.43 -27.34
CA ASP A 308 3.46 40.01 -26.07
C ASP A 308 1.93 39.94 -25.89
N SER A 309 1.23 39.30 -26.83
CA SER A 309 -0.24 39.16 -26.80
C SER A 309 -0.62 37.98 -25.89
N MET A 310 -1.62 38.16 -25.02
CA MET A 310 -2.11 37.11 -24.09
C MET A 310 -1.07 36.54 -23.11
N PRO A 311 -0.41 37.39 -22.29
CA PRO A 311 0.69 36.97 -21.40
C PRO A 311 0.30 35.92 -20.34
N PHE A 312 -1.00 35.78 -20.02
CA PHE A 312 -1.50 34.83 -19.02
C PHE A 312 -1.85 33.45 -19.59
N LEU A 313 -1.88 33.28 -20.91
CA LEU A 313 -2.29 32.02 -21.54
C LEU A 313 -1.31 30.85 -21.25
N PRO A 314 0.02 31.04 -21.26
CA PRO A 314 0.96 29.99 -20.86
C PRO A 314 0.76 29.54 -19.40
N LEU A 315 0.57 30.50 -18.50
CA LEU A 315 0.34 30.24 -17.07
C LEU A 315 -0.93 29.43 -16.85
N LEU A 316 -1.99 29.78 -17.58
CA LEU A 316 -3.26 29.08 -17.60
C LEU A 316 -3.10 27.64 -18.10
N ALA A 317 -2.38 27.42 -19.20
CA ALA A 317 -2.15 26.09 -19.76
C ALA A 317 -1.42 25.17 -18.77
N THR A 318 -0.36 25.66 -18.12
CA THR A 318 0.35 24.91 -17.06
C THR A 318 -0.58 24.57 -15.91
N SER A 319 -1.35 25.54 -15.41
CA SER A 319 -2.23 25.33 -14.27
C SER A 319 -3.31 24.29 -14.56
N ILE A 320 -3.99 24.38 -15.69
CA ILE A 320 -5.04 23.44 -16.09
C ILE A 320 -4.46 22.03 -16.26
N TYR A 321 -3.35 21.91 -16.98
CA TYR A 321 -2.75 20.60 -17.25
C TYR A 321 -2.26 19.94 -15.96
N CYS A 322 -1.57 20.69 -15.09
CA CYS A 322 -1.15 20.19 -13.78
C CYS A 322 -2.33 19.86 -12.87
N ALA A 323 -3.42 20.64 -12.90
CA ALA A 323 -4.62 20.35 -12.13
C ALA A 323 -5.25 19.01 -12.52
N LEU A 324 -5.24 18.66 -13.82
CA LEU A 324 -5.68 17.35 -14.30
C LEU A 324 -4.80 16.22 -13.73
N GLY A 325 -3.48 16.35 -13.75
CA GLY A 325 -2.60 15.32 -13.19
C GLY A 325 -2.76 15.14 -11.68
N ILE A 326 -2.89 16.24 -10.93
CA ILE A 326 -3.15 16.19 -9.49
C ILE A 326 -4.53 15.56 -9.23
N LEU A 327 -5.54 15.81 -10.09
CA LEU A 327 -6.87 15.24 -9.95
C LEU A 327 -6.83 13.72 -10.20
N LEU A 328 -6.15 13.29 -11.25
CA LEU A 328 -5.90 11.86 -11.51
C LEU A 328 -5.16 11.20 -10.34
N ALA A 329 -4.21 11.91 -9.73
CA ALA A 329 -3.47 11.41 -8.56
C ALA A 329 -4.40 11.24 -7.36
N TYR A 330 -5.30 12.21 -7.14
CA TYR A 330 -6.29 12.17 -6.07
C TYR A 330 -7.30 11.03 -6.26
N ILE A 331 -7.85 10.87 -7.47
CA ILE A 331 -8.78 9.78 -7.80
C ILE A 331 -8.10 8.42 -7.62
N ARG A 332 -6.88 8.26 -8.14
CA ARG A 332 -6.10 7.02 -7.96
C ARG A 332 -5.80 6.78 -6.48
N PHE A 333 -5.49 7.82 -5.71
CA PHE A 333 -5.23 7.71 -4.27
C PHE A 333 -6.48 7.24 -3.49
N LEU A 334 -7.65 7.79 -3.82
CA LEU A 334 -8.94 7.33 -3.28
C LEU A 334 -9.21 5.88 -3.67
N PHE A 335 -8.99 5.52 -4.93
CA PHE A 335 -9.15 4.15 -5.40
C PHE A 335 -8.20 3.19 -4.66
N LEU A 336 -6.91 3.49 -4.52
CA LEU A 336 -5.99 2.64 -3.75
C LEU A 336 -6.37 2.54 -2.27
N THR A 337 -6.90 3.62 -1.70
CA THR A 337 -7.31 3.68 -0.29
C THR A 337 -8.55 2.84 0.00
N PHE A 338 -9.54 2.81 -0.91
CA PHE A 338 -10.84 2.16 -0.68
C PHE A 338 -11.09 0.93 -1.54
N ALA A 339 -10.51 0.87 -2.74
CA ALA A 339 -10.74 -0.14 -3.77
C ALA A 339 -9.50 -0.98 -4.11
N GLY A 340 -8.30 -0.61 -3.66
CA GLY A 340 -7.10 -1.45 -3.78
C GLY A 340 -7.46 -2.88 -3.35
N GLU A 341 -7.24 -3.86 -4.24
CA GLU A 341 -7.96 -5.15 -4.27
C GLU A 341 -8.42 -5.53 -2.87
N SER A 342 -9.73 -5.35 -2.63
CA SER A 342 -10.32 -5.73 -1.35
C SER A 342 -9.84 -7.14 -1.06
N HIS A 343 -9.50 -7.45 0.19
CA HIS A 343 -9.12 -8.82 0.54
C HIS A 343 -10.19 -9.81 0.02
N GLU A 344 -11.43 -9.36 -0.10
CA GLU A 344 -12.56 -10.08 -0.69
C GLU A 344 -12.47 -10.41 -2.19
N SER A 345 -11.90 -9.56 -3.04
CA SER A 345 -11.71 -9.86 -4.46
C SER A 345 -10.58 -10.87 -4.66
N LEU A 346 -9.49 -10.73 -3.89
CA LEU A 346 -8.40 -11.70 -3.86
C LEU A 346 -8.90 -13.07 -3.38
N LYS A 347 -9.62 -13.11 -2.25
CA LYS A 347 -10.24 -14.34 -1.74
C LYS A 347 -11.14 -14.99 -2.78
N ARG A 348 -11.98 -14.21 -3.48
CA ARG A 348 -12.84 -14.73 -4.56
C ARG A 348 -12.04 -15.39 -5.68
N ARG A 349 -10.95 -14.77 -6.14
CA ARG A 349 -10.07 -15.38 -7.16
C ARG A 349 -9.45 -16.69 -6.68
N CYS A 350 -9.01 -16.74 -5.43
CA CYS A 350 -8.48 -17.97 -4.82
C CYS A 350 -9.53 -19.07 -4.78
N ILE A 351 -10.73 -18.77 -4.29
CA ILE A 351 -11.83 -19.73 -4.20
C ILE A 351 -12.20 -20.25 -5.59
N GLN A 352 -12.30 -19.37 -6.59
CA GLN A 352 -12.57 -19.76 -7.98
C GLN A 352 -11.51 -20.72 -8.54
N PHE A 353 -10.22 -20.47 -8.24
CA PHE A 353 -9.14 -21.37 -8.63
C PHE A 353 -9.26 -22.73 -7.92
N GLU A 354 -9.46 -22.71 -6.60
CA GLU A 354 -9.64 -23.92 -5.78
C GLU A 354 -10.81 -24.78 -6.27
N ASP A 355 -11.97 -24.17 -6.54
CA ASP A 355 -13.17 -24.85 -7.03
C ASP A 355 -12.95 -25.44 -8.42
N LYS A 356 -12.28 -24.70 -9.32
CA LYS A 356 -11.90 -25.19 -10.64
C LYS A 356 -10.99 -26.42 -10.55
N CYS A 357 -10.01 -26.41 -9.64
CA CYS A 357 -9.12 -27.54 -9.43
C CYS A 357 -9.84 -28.76 -8.83
N LYS A 358 -10.68 -28.55 -7.81
CA LYS A 358 -11.48 -29.63 -7.19
C LYS A 358 -12.48 -30.27 -8.15
N ALA A 359 -12.99 -29.51 -9.12
CA ALA A 359 -13.91 -30.02 -10.14
C ALA A 359 -13.22 -30.87 -11.23
N GLN A 360 -11.90 -30.84 -11.33
CA GLN A 360 -11.16 -31.70 -12.27
C GLN A 360 -11.18 -33.15 -11.78
N LYS A 361 -11.22 -34.11 -12.72
CA LYS A 361 -11.10 -35.53 -12.37
C LYS A 361 -9.80 -35.77 -11.62
N THR A 362 -9.89 -36.47 -10.49
CA THR A 362 -8.74 -36.92 -9.70
C THR A 362 -7.84 -37.76 -10.59
N LEU A 363 -6.64 -37.24 -10.87
CA LEU A 363 -5.59 -38.01 -11.54
C LEU A 363 -5.12 -39.11 -10.59
N PRO A 364 -4.69 -40.28 -11.13
CA PRO A 364 -4.20 -41.37 -10.30
C PRO A 364 -3.03 -40.89 -9.43
N SER A 365 -3.03 -41.37 -8.19
CA SER A 365 -1.90 -41.28 -7.28
C SER A 365 -0.68 -41.95 -7.92
N ILE A 366 0.51 -41.49 -7.56
CA ILE A 366 1.75 -42.15 -7.94
C ILE A 366 1.95 -43.35 -7.01
N SER A 367 1.10 -44.36 -7.08
CA SER A 367 1.40 -45.65 -6.48
C SER A 367 2.38 -46.35 -7.42
N GLU A 368 3.60 -46.65 -6.96
CA GLU A 368 4.62 -47.50 -7.63
C GLU A 368 5.62 -46.84 -8.63
N VAL A 369 5.82 -45.51 -8.63
CA VAL A 369 6.94 -44.93 -9.43
C VAL A 369 8.23 -44.94 -8.61
N ASP A 370 9.31 -45.38 -9.23
CA ASP A 370 10.68 -45.28 -8.70
C ASP A 370 11.06 -43.80 -8.54
N ILE A 371 10.85 -43.26 -7.33
CA ILE A 371 11.15 -41.86 -6.97
C ILE A 371 12.66 -41.69 -6.99
N ARG A 372 13.17 -40.89 -7.93
CA ARG A 372 14.61 -40.59 -8.03
C ARG A 372 14.97 -39.30 -7.32
N TYR A 373 14.09 -38.31 -7.42
CA TYR A 373 14.35 -36.97 -6.93
C TYR A 373 13.20 -36.40 -6.11
N ILE A 374 13.55 -35.79 -5.00
CA ILE A 374 12.63 -35.13 -4.10
C ILE A 374 13.01 -33.66 -3.96
N GLY A 375 12.03 -32.78 -4.21
CA GLY A 375 12.17 -31.34 -4.05
C GLY A 375 11.65 -30.84 -2.70
N GLY A 376 12.26 -29.77 -2.19
CA GLY A 376 11.71 -28.91 -1.16
C GLY A 376 11.60 -27.49 -1.69
N VAL A 377 10.60 -26.73 -1.25
CA VAL A 377 10.45 -25.32 -1.61
C VAL A 377 10.07 -24.52 -0.37
N ASP A 378 10.66 -23.33 -0.25
CA ASP A 378 10.36 -22.38 0.82
C ASP A 378 10.43 -20.93 0.33
N ILE A 379 9.75 -20.03 1.04
CA ILE A 379 9.83 -18.59 0.80
C ILE A 379 10.10 -17.84 2.10
N SER A 380 11.10 -16.97 2.07
CA SER A 380 11.41 -16.05 3.16
C SER A 380 11.18 -14.61 2.72
N THR A 381 10.58 -13.81 3.58
CA THR A 381 10.31 -12.39 3.31
C THR A 381 11.22 -11.48 4.15
N CYS A 382 11.61 -10.34 3.58
CA CYS A 382 12.34 -9.31 4.31
C CYS A 382 11.51 -8.77 5.50
N LYS A 383 12.14 -8.60 6.67
CA LYS A 383 11.47 -8.12 7.89
C LYS A 383 10.95 -6.69 7.79
N THR A 384 11.60 -5.84 6.99
CA THR A 384 11.23 -4.43 6.86
C THR A 384 10.14 -4.23 5.81
N ASN A 385 10.09 -5.08 4.80
CA ASN A 385 9.09 -5.05 3.74
C ASN A 385 8.71 -6.47 3.30
N ASN A 386 7.55 -6.94 3.76
CA ASN A 386 7.05 -8.28 3.44
C ASN A 386 6.73 -8.46 1.94
N ALA A 387 6.76 -7.42 1.09
CA ALA A 387 6.65 -7.61 -0.35
C ALA A 387 7.97 -8.07 -1.00
N LEU A 388 9.10 -7.94 -0.31
CA LEU A 388 10.40 -8.41 -0.77
C LEU A 388 10.62 -9.82 -0.24
N ALA A 389 10.84 -10.79 -1.12
CA ALA A 389 10.99 -12.18 -0.75
C ALA A 389 12.08 -12.88 -1.56
N VAL A 390 12.65 -13.93 -0.98
CA VAL A 390 13.47 -14.90 -1.70
C VAL A 390 12.81 -16.26 -1.60
N ILE A 391 12.67 -16.91 -2.75
CA ILE A 391 12.16 -18.26 -2.88
C ILE A 391 13.35 -19.17 -3.15
N SER A 392 13.42 -20.30 -2.47
CA SER A 392 14.45 -21.31 -2.68
C SER A 392 13.80 -22.67 -2.93
N TYR A 393 14.34 -23.39 -3.91
CA TYR A 393 13.93 -24.72 -4.33
C TYR A 393 15.17 -25.63 -4.35
N THR A 394 15.17 -26.67 -3.52
CA THR A 394 16.29 -27.62 -3.38
C THR A 394 15.82 -29.01 -3.80
N VAL A 395 16.56 -29.66 -4.70
CA VAL A 395 16.29 -31.04 -5.15
C VAL A 395 17.37 -31.98 -4.63
N LEU A 396 16.94 -33.09 -4.05
CA LEU A 396 17.78 -34.14 -3.49
C LEU A 396 17.54 -35.46 -4.22
N SER A 397 18.57 -36.29 -4.33
CA SER A 397 18.42 -37.70 -4.71
C SER A 397 17.65 -38.46 -3.64
N TYR A 398 16.86 -39.44 -4.03
CA TYR A 398 16.14 -40.34 -3.13
C TYR A 398 16.52 -41.80 -3.43
N PRO A 399 16.74 -42.65 -2.41
CA PRO A 399 16.63 -42.38 -0.97
C PRO A 399 17.88 -41.75 -0.32
N ASP A 400 18.97 -41.52 -1.06
CA ASP A 400 20.27 -41.09 -0.50
C ASP A 400 20.29 -39.69 0.14
N LEU A 401 19.31 -38.83 -0.15
CA LEU A 401 19.18 -37.45 0.32
C LEU A 401 20.40 -36.55 0.06
N LYS A 402 21.07 -36.72 -1.09
CA LYS A 402 22.17 -35.83 -1.52
C LYS A 402 21.60 -34.71 -2.36
N VAL A 403 22.00 -33.46 -2.06
CA VAL A 403 21.62 -32.30 -2.89
C VAL A 403 22.19 -32.47 -4.29
N VAL A 404 21.31 -32.46 -5.30
CA VAL A 404 21.69 -32.57 -6.71
C VAL A 404 21.46 -31.27 -7.47
N HIS A 405 20.55 -30.41 -6.99
CA HIS A 405 20.23 -29.14 -7.63
C HIS A 405 19.64 -28.13 -6.65
N GLU A 406 19.92 -26.86 -6.87
CA GLU A 406 19.36 -25.73 -6.11
C GLU A 406 19.01 -24.59 -7.07
N ALA A 407 17.88 -23.94 -6.83
CA ALA A 407 17.44 -22.77 -7.56
C ALA A 407 16.85 -21.74 -6.60
N ASP A 408 17.15 -20.47 -6.84
CA ASP A 408 16.69 -19.35 -6.03
C ASP A 408 16.11 -18.24 -6.90
N LYS A 409 15.15 -17.49 -6.36
CA LYS A 409 14.58 -16.32 -7.02
C LYS A 409 14.28 -15.22 -6.03
N VAL A 410 14.84 -14.04 -6.28
CA VAL A 410 14.47 -12.80 -5.61
C VAL A 410 13.19 -12.30 -6.26
N GLU A 411 12.12 -12.17 -5.49
CA GLU A 411 10.78 -11.91 -5.98
C GLU A 411 10.12 -10.74 -5.24
N PHE A 412 9.40 -9.90 -6.00
CA PHE A 412 8.52 -8.88 -5.44
C PHE A 412 7.08 -9.40 -5.40
N ILE A 413 6.54 -9.62 -4.20
CA ILE A 413 5.21 -10.19 -3.97
C ILE A 413 4.25 -9.09 -3.47
N PRO A 414 3.43 -8.50 -4.37
CA PRO A 414 2.54 -7.41 -4.01
C PRO A 414 1.36 -7.85 -3.12
N VAL A 415 1.05 -9.14 -3.12
CA VAL A 415 -0.14 -9.71 -2.47
C VAL A 415 0.06 -9.75 -0.93
N PRO A 416 -0.85 -9.18 -0.13
CA PRO A 416 -0.73 -9.18 1.33
C PRO A 416 -0.98 -10.58 1.92
N TYR A 417 -0.43 -10.82 3.11
CA TYR A 417 -0.78 -12.01 3.89
C TYR A 417 -2.22 -11.92 4.38
N VAL A 418 -3.05 -12.90 4.01
CA VAL A 418 -4.43 -13.04 4.47
C VAL A 418 -4.57 -14.42 5.11
N ASN A 419 -5.03 -14.46 6.36
CA ASN A 419 -5.20 -15.71 7.10
C ASN A 419 -6.11 -16.68 6.32
N ASN A 420 -5.78 -17.98 6.29
CA ASN A 420 -6.42 -19.01 5.46
C ASN A 420 -6.30 -18.82 3.93
N PHE A 421 -5.53 -17.85 3.43
CA PHE A 421 -5.35 -17.60 1.99
C PHE A 421 -3.87 -17.39 1.62
N LEU A 422 -2.96 -18.06 2.34
CA LEU A 422 -1.52 -18.01 2.09
C LEU A 422 -1.16 -18.35 0.63
N ALA A 423 -1.87 -19.31 0.05
CA ALA A 423 -1.63 -19.76 -1.31
C ALA A 423 -1.78 -18.67 -2.38
N MET A 424 -2.64 -17.66 -2.15
CA MET A 424 -2.76 -16.51 -3.07
C MET A 424 -1.46 -15.73 -3.22
N ARG A 425 -0.64 -15.77 -2.18
CA ARG A 425 0.58 -14.98 -2.06
C ARG A 425 1.80 -15.77 -2.49
N GLU A 426 1.84 -17.07 -2.19
CA GLU A 426 3.07 -17.87 -2.29
C GLU A 426 3.04 -18.96 -3.35
N ALA A 427 1.86 -19.46 -3.73
CA ALA A 427 1.77 -20.62 -4.62
C ALA A 427 2.30 -20.32 -6.03
N GLU A 428 1.87 -19.21 -6.63
CA GLU A 428 2.28 -18.82 -7.99
C GLU A 428 3.78 -18.53 -8.08
N PRO A 429 4.38 -17.69 -7.21
CA PRO A 429 5.82 -17.46 -7.23
C PRO A 429 6.66 -18.73 -7.05
N MET A 430 6.31 -19.60 -6.09
CA MET A 430 6.99 -20.88 -5.88
C MET A 430 6.87 -21.79 -7.10
N SER A 431 5.66 -21.90 -7.67
CA SER A 431 5.41 -22.74 -8.84
C SER A 431 6.18 -22.26 -10.06
N ASN A 432 6.30 -20.94 -10.25
CA ASN A 432 7.09 -20.38 -11.34
C ASN A 432 8.56 -20.76 -11.22
N LEU A 433 9.17 -20.67 -10.03
CA LEU A 433 10.56 -21.11 -9.81
C LEU A 433 10.72 -22.60 -10.09
N ILE A 434 9.82 -23.45 -9.58
CA ILE A 434 9.85 -24.90 -9.80
C ILE A 434 9.77 -25.23 -11.29
N LEU A 435 8.85 -24.61 -12.03
CA LEU A 435 8.66 -24.83 -13.46
C LEU A 435 9.82 -24.28 -14.30
N GLU A 436 10.34 -23.10 -13.97
CA GLU A 436 11.53 -22.52 -14.61
C GLU A 436 12.74 -23.43 -14.42
N SER A 437 12.96 -23.91 -13.19
CA SER A 437 14.03 -24.84 -12.84
C SER A 437 13.88 -26.17 -13.60
N SER A 438 12.68 -26.76 -13.58
CA SER A 438 12.40 -28.04 -14.24
C SER A 438 12.54 -27.97 -15.77
N LYS A 439 12.26 -26.82 -16.38
CA LYS A 439 12.46 -26.59 -17.82
C LYS A 439 13.93 -26.43 -18.16
N ARG A 440 14.70 -25.76 -17.30
CA ARG A 440 16.12 -25.47 -17.53
C ARG A 440 17.03 -26.66 -17.23
N PHE A 441 16.67 -27.46 -16.22
CA PHE A 441 17.42 -28.62 -15.75
C PHE A 441 16.49 -29.84 -15.64
N PRO A 442 15.98 -30.38 -16.76
CA PRO A 442 15.03 -31.48 -16.77
C PRO A 442 15.56 -32.77 -16.13
N GLU A 443 16.88 -32.98 -16.16
CA GLU A 443 17.56 -34.13 -15.54
C GLU A 443 17.48 -34.14 -14.01
N PHE A 444 17.25 -32.98 -13.38
CA PHE A 444 17.09 -32.83 -11.93
C PHE A 444 15.65 -32.46 -11.55
N ARG A 445 14.68 -32.73 -12.43
CA ARG A 445 13.27 -32.49 -12.11
C ARG A 445 12.85 -33.40 -10.96
N ALA A 446 12.29 -32.82 -9.90
CA ALA A 446 11.74 -33.60 -8.80
C ALA A 446 10.49 -34.39 -9.22
N ASP A 447 10.41 -35.62 -8.73
CA ASP A 447 9.24 -36.49 -8.88
C ASP A 447 8.17 -36.14 -7.83
N VAL A 448 8.60 -35.73 -6.64
CA VAL A 448 7.72 -35.31 -5.53
C VAL A 448 8.27 -34.05 -4.88
N ILE A 449 7.39 -33.12 -4.48
CA ILE A 449 7.77 -31.88 -3.80
C ILE A 449 7.16 -31.82 -2.40
N LEU A 450 8.00 -31.62 -1.39
CA LEU A 450 7.61 -31.34 -0.02
C LEU A 450 7.47 -29.82 0.17
N VAL A 451 6.36 -29.40 0.75
CA VAL A 451 6.02 -27.99 0.97
C VAL A 451 5.82 -27.76 2.47
N ASP A 452 6.45 -26.72 3.04
CA ASP A 452 6.28 -26.31 4.45
C ASP A 452 4.92 -25.63 4.70
N ALA A 453 3.85 -26.36 4.45
CA ALA A 453 2.48 -25.92 4.63
C ALA A 453 1.52 -27.11 4.58
N ASN A 454 0.26 -26.88 4.94
CA ASN A 454 -0.77 -27.90 4.77
C ASN A 454 -1.13 -28.12 3.29
N GLY A 455 -1.51 -29.35 2.97
CA GLY A 455 -2.21 -29.76 1.75
C GLY A 455 -3.72 -29.77 1.98
N ARG A 456 -4.37 -30.93 1.83
CA ARG A 456 -5.81 -31.10 2.03
C ARG A 456 -6.27 -30.86 3.47
N TYR A 457 -5.36 -30.85 4.45
CA TYR A 457 -5.65 -30.42 5.82
C TYR A 457 -5.76 -28.89 5.91
N HIS A 458 -6.85 -28.35 5.38
CA HIS A 458 -7.09 -26.92 5.30
C HIS A 458 -8.59 -26.64 5.41
N SER A 459 -8.98 -25.45 5.85
CA SER A 459 -10.39 -25.09 6.05
C SER A 459 -11.26 -25.28 4.80
N ARG A 460 -10.64 -25.15 3.62
CA ARG A 460 -11.27 -25.37 2.32
C ARG A 460 -10.84 -26.68 1.63
N LYS A 461 -10.21 -27.60 2.36
CA LYS A 461 -9.62 -28.85 1.84
C LYS A 461 -8.61 -28.64 0.68
N PHE A 462 -7.96 -27.47 0.65
CA PHE A 462 -7.07 -27.06 -0.43
C PHE A 462 -6.04 -26.02 0.08
N GLY A 463 -4.98 -26.51 0.72
CA GLY A 463 -3.87 -25.70 1.25
C GLY A 463 -2.80 -25.41 0.20
N LEU A 464 -1.71 -24.74 0.62
CA LEU A 464 -0.62 -24.30 -0.27
C LEU A 464 -0.01 -25.46 -1.08
N ALA A 465 0.19 -26.63 -0.47
CA ALA A 465 0.75 -27.78 -1.17
C ALA A 465 -0.17 -28.25 -2.31
N CYS A 466 -1.50 -28.17 -2.15
CA CYS A 466 -2.46 -28.47 -3.21
C CYS A 466 -2.36 -27.47 -4.36
N HIS A 467 -2.23 -26.17 -4.06
CA HIS A 467 -2.09 -25.12 -5.08
C HIS A 467 -0.83 -25.33 -5.91
N ILE A 468 0.34 -25.51 -5.27
CA ILE A 468 1.61 -25.73 -5.96
C ILE A 468 1.54 -26.99 -6.84
N GLY A 469 0.97 -28.08 -6.32
CA GLY A 469 0.84 -29.32 -7.08
C GLY A 469 -0.01 -29.18 -8.34
N HIS A 470 -1.15 -28.47 -8.26
CA HIS A 470 -1.98 -28.21 -9.43
C HIS A 470 -1.33 -27.27 -10.44
N LEU A 471 -0.59 -26.26 -9.98
CA LEU A 471 0.11 -25.31 -10.86
C LEU A 471 1.30 -25.96 -11.56
N CYS A 472 2.04 -26.83 -10.87
CA CYS A 472 3.23 -27.49 -11.40
C CYS A 472 2.92 -28.79 -12.17
N GLY A 473 1.81 -29.45 -11.84
CA GLY A 473 1.51 -30.81 -12.32
C GLY A 473 2.43 -31.88 -11.73
N ILE A 474 3.10 -31.59 -10.61
CA ILE A 474 4.03 -32.49 -9.90
C ILE A 474 3.40 -32.89 -8.57
N PRO A 475 3.49 -34.16 -8.13
CA PRO A 475 3.03 -34.58 -6.82
C PRO A 475 3.57 -33.72 -5.69
N THR A 476 2.71 -33.40 -4.73
CA THR A 476 3.07 -32.57 -3.59
C THR A 476 2.60 -33.16 -2.26
N ILE A 477 3.43 -32.99 -1.25
CA ILE A 477 3.16 -33.36 0.14
C ILE A 477 3.19 -32.09 0.98
N GLY A 478 2.14 -31.84 1.76
CA GLY A 478 2.11 -30.76 2.73
C GLY A 478 2.65 -31.23 4.08
N VAL A 479 3.70 -30.57 4.58
CA VAL A 479 4.32 -30.86 5.87
C VAL A 479 4.21 -29.63 6.76
N SER A 480 3.48 -29.74 7.87
CA SER A 480 3.35 -28.65 8.85
C SER A 480 4.15 -28.95 10.12
N LYS A 481 4.83 -27.92 10.63
CA LYS A 481 5.57 -27.95 11.90
C LYS A 481 4.65 -27.92 13.13
N SER A 482 3.42 -27.44 12.98
CA SER A 482 2.47 -27.33 14.09
C SER A 482 1.11 -27.87 13.70
N PHE A 483 0.44 -28.50 14.65
CA PHE A 483 -0.93 -28.94 14.48
C PHE A 483 -1.88 -27.89 15.03
N ASN A 484 -2.77 -27.40 14.17
CA ASN A 484 -3.80 -26.42 14.51
C ASN A 484 -5.16 -26.97 14.11
N LEU A 485 -6.13 -26.96 15.03
CA LEU A 485 -7.50 -27.43 14.83
C LEU A 485 -8.43 -26.41 14.17
N SER A 486 -7.98 -25.16 13.96
CA SER A 486 -8.75 -24.09 13.30
C SER A 486 -9.39 -24.51 11.96
N PRO A 487 -8.75 -25.33 11.10
CA PRO A 487 -9.41 -25.84 9.89
C PRO A 487 -10.72 -26.59 10.15
N LEU A 488 -10.87 -27.26 11.30
CA LEU A 488 -12.08 -28.01 11.64
C LEU A 488 -13.23 -27.09 12.11
N LEU A 489 -12.91 -25.96 12.77
CA LEU A 489 -13.91 -24.92 13.10
C LEU A 489 -14.58 -24.42 11.82
N ASP A 490 -13.77 -24.08 10.82
CA ASP A 490 -14.26 -23.56 9.53
C ASP A 490 -15.11 -24.60 8.76
N LEU A 491 -14.99 -25.88 9.10
CA LEU A 491 -15.74 -26.99 8.52
C LEU A 491 -17.00 -27.36 9.33
N GLY A 492 -17.31 -26.62 10.40
CA GLY A 492 -18.54 -26.77 11.17
C GLY A 492 -18.42 -27.62 12.44
N ALA A 493 -17.22 -27.94 12.92
CA ALA A 493 -17.03 -28.56 14.23
C ALA A 493 -17.37 -27.57 15.37
N ALA A 494 -18.03 -28.03 16.43
CA ALA A 494 -18.33 -27.17 17.58
C ALA A 494 -17.08 -26.87 18.41
N GLU A 495 -16.96 -25.64 18.94
CA GLU A 495 -15.80 -25.23 19.76
C GLU A 495 -15.59 -26.11 20.99
N ALA A 496 -16.67 -26.61 21.60
CA ALA A 496 -16.60 -27.50 22.76
C ALA A 496 -15.94 -28.83 22.39
N ASP A 497 -16.37 -29.44 21.28
CA ASP A 497 -15.85 -30.71 20.78
C ASP A 497 -14.35 -30.60 20.44
N LEU A 498 -13.91 -29.44 19.94
CA LEU A 498 -12.51 -29.23 19.58
C LEU A 498 -11.59 -29.13 20.78
N LYS A 499 -12.04 -28.59 21.92
CA LYS A 499 -11.22 -28.57 23.15
C LYS A 499 -10.98 -29.97 23.68
N ASP A 500 -11.98 -30.83 23.59
CA ASP A 500 -11.84 -32.22 24.04
C ASP A 500 -11.04 -33.03 23.05
N LEU A 501 -11.21 -32.79 21.74
CA LEU A 501 -10.37 -33.36 20.69
C LEU A 501 -8.91 -32.90 20.80
N GLU A 502 -8.64 -31.64 21.14
CA GLU A 502 -7.28 -31.14 21.36
C GLU A 502 -6.58 -31.87 22.49
N LYS A 503 -7.30 -32.11 23.61
CA LYS A 503 -6.78 -32.90 24.73
C LYS A 503 -6.55 -34.35 24.34
N GLU A 504 -7.46 -34.94 23.57
CA GLU A 504 -7.34 -36.31 23.08
C GLU A 504 -6.08 -36.46 22.20
N ILE A 505 -5.95 -35.62 21.18
CA ILE A 505 -4.78 -35.60 20.27
C ILE A 505 -3.50 -35.38 21.06
N THR A 506 -3.50 -34.45 22.02
CA THR A 506 -2.31 -34.19 22.84
C THR A 506 -1.89 -35.45 23.60
N ARG A 507 -2.84 -36.15 24.23
CA ARG A 507 -2.56 -37.44 24.89
C ARG A 507 -2.09 -38.51 23.92
N THR A 508 -2.69 -38.59 22.73
CA THR A 508 -2.26 -39.56 21.71
C THR A 508 -0.84 -39.28 21.22
N LEU A 509 -0.49 -38.00 21.02
CA LEU A 509 0.85 -37.58 20.62
C LEU A 509 1.88 -37.78 21.74
N GLU A 510 1.50 -37.58 23.00
CA GLU A 510 2.34 -37.89 24.16
C GLU A 510 2.61 -39.40 24.29
N GLY A 511 1.60 -40.22 23.98
CA GLY A 511 1.72 -41.68 23.93
C GLY A 511 2.38 -42.23 22.66
N PHE A 512 2.57 -41.40 21.63
CA PHE A 512 3.23 -41.80 20.39
C PHE A 512 4.73 -41.88 20.65
N GLY A 513 5.16 -43.04 21.15
CA GLY A 513 6.50 -43.32 21.68
C GLY A 513 7.48 -43.96 20.71
N GLU A 514 7.00 -44.59 19.63
CA GLU A 514 7.81 -45.28 18.61
C GLU A 514 7.97 -44.46 17.31
N PRO A 515 9.10 -44.57 16.59
CA PRO A 515 9.29 -43.94 15.28
C PRO A 515 8.28 -44.48 14.26
N GLY A 516 7.82 -43.62 13.35
CA GLY A 516 6.88 -43.97 12.29
C GLY A 516 5.84 -42.89 12.08
N TYR A 517 4.62 -43.29 11.71
CA TYR A 517 3.50 -42.37 11.53
C TYR A 517 2.25 -42.83 12.28
N LEU A 518 1.55 -41.87 12.88
CA LEU A 518 0.30 -42.07 13.60
C LEU A 518 -0.85 -41.40 12.82
N PRO A 519 -1.88 -42.14 12.40
CA PRO A 519 -3.05 -41.55 11.75
C PRO A 519 -3.91 -40.77 12.73
N LEU A 520 -4.11 -39.48 12.43
CA LEU A 520 -5.06 -38.60 13.11
C LEU A 520 -6.30 -38.43 12.23
N ARG A 521 -7.44 -38.95 12.71
CA ARG A 521 -8.72 -38.94 12.00
C ARG A 521 -9.68 -37.97 12.69
N PHE A 522 -10.21 -37.00 11.94
CA PHE A 522 -11.10 -35.98 12.50
C PHE A 522 -12.52 -36.11 11.93
N THR A 523 -12.64 -36.07 10.61
CA THR A 523 -13.89 -36.22 9.85
C THR A 523 -13.55 -36.73 8.45
N ASP A 524 -14.39 -37.59 7.87
CA ASP A 524 -14.20 -38.09 6.51
C ASP A 524 -14.31 -36.94 5.49
N PRO A 525 -13.36 -36.73 4.54
CA PRO A 525 -12.12 -37.46 4.24
C PRO A 525 -10.83 -36.71 4.63
N ILE A 526 -10.81 -36.00 5.77
CA ILE A 526 -9.63 -35.28 6.25
C ILE A 526 -8.81 -36.18 7.17
N LEU A 527 -7.73 -36.71 6.60
CA LEU A 527 -6.72 -37.52 7.27
C LEU A 527 -5.40 -36.75 7.32
N VAL A 528 -4.78 -36.74 8.50
CA VAL A 528 -3.43 -36.21 8.73
C VAL A 528 -2.64 -37.30 9.42
N HIS A 529 -1.38 -37.49 9.03
CA HIS A 529 -0.48 -38.37 9.77
C HIS A 529 0.50 -37.52 10.57
N ALA A 530 0.63 -37.81 11.86
CA ALA A 530 1.74 -37.31 12.66
C ALA A 530 2.96 -38.20 12.42
N VAL A 531 3.99 -37.68 11.78
CA VAL A 531 5.22 -38.39 11.47
C VAL A 531 6.29 -38.01 12.48
N ARG A 532 6.92 -39.01 13.08
CA ARG A 532 7.94 -38.83 14.11
C ARG A 532 9.12 -39.76 13.86
N THR A 533 10.32 -39.20 13.93
CA THR A 533 11.58 -39.94 13.76
C THR A 533 12.24 -40.18 15.10
N GLU A 534 13.25 -41.05 15.14
CA GLU A 534 14.09 -41.29 16.34
C GLU A 534 14.79 -40.01 16.82
N HIS A 535 15.00 -39.05 15.92
CA HIS A 535 15.75 -37.83 16.17
C HIS A 535 14.91 -36.70 16.81
N SER A 536 13.59 -36.85 16.91
CA SER A 536 12.75 -35.83 17.55
C SER A 536 11.50 -36.41 18.23
N LYS A 537 11.25 -35.97 19.47
CA LYS A 537 9.99 -36.27 20.17
C LYS A 537 8.80 -35.48 19.64
N ILE A 538 9.05 -34.41 18.89
CA ILE A 538 7.99 -33.52 18.37
C ILE A 538 7.73 -33.90 16.91
N PRO A 539 6.51 -34.37 16.56
CA PRO A 539 6.21 -34.79 15.20
C PRO A 539 6.10 -33.60 14.23
N VAL A 540 6.09 -33.93 12.94
CA VAL A 540 5.55 -33.10 11.87
C VAL A 540 4.21 -33.67 11.40
N PHE A 541 3.37 -32.84 10.81
CA PHE A 541 2.02 -33.22 10.41
C PHE A 541 1.92 -33.25 8.90
N VAL A 542 1.66 -34.43 8.35
CA VAL A 542 1.64 -34.72 6.92
C VAL A 542 0.22 -34.74 6.42
N SER A 543 -0.01 -34.04 5.31
CA SER A 543 -1.28 -34.03 4.60
C SER A 543 -1.07 -34.09 3.09
N VAL A 544 -1.95 -34.81 2.40
CA VAL A 544 -1.88 -34.96 0.94
C VAL A 544 -1.97 -33.59 0.26
N GLY A 545 -1.03 -33.27 -0.63
CA GLY A 545 -1.11 -32.10 -1.50
C GLY A 545 -1.80 -32.44 -2.82
N TYR A 546 -1.09 -33.12 -3.71
CA TYR A 546 -1.53 -33.43 -5.07
C TYR A 546 -0.94 -34.77 -5.54
N ARG A 547 -1.76 -35.62 -6.19
CA ARG A 547 -1.37 -36.89 -6.83
C ARG A 547 -0.48 -37.83 -6.01
N ILE A 548 -0.77 -37.94 -4.71
CA ILE A 548 -0.09 -38.88 -3.81
C ILE A 548 -1.03 -39.35 -2.71
N ASP A 549 -0.88 -40.59 -2.26
CA ASP A 549 -1.64 -41.16 -1.15
C ASP A 549 -0.99 -40.80 0.20
N LEU A 550 -1.81 -40.75 1.25
CA LEU A 550 -1.34 -40.26 2.55
C LEU A 550 -0.29 -41.19 3.19
N GLU A 551 -0.44 -42.50 2.99
CA GLU A 551 0.52 -43.49 3.51
C GLU A 551 1.88 -43.31 2.86
N GLU A 552 1.94 -43.31 1.54
CA GLU A 552 3.16 -43.09 0.75
C GLU A 552 3.78 -41.71 1.02
N ALA A 553 2.95 -40.66 1.13
CA ALA A 553 3.42 -39.34 1.54
C ALA A 553 4.08 -39.34 2.92
N SER A 554 3.54 -40.13 3.86
CA SER A 554 4.07 -40.21 5.23
C SER A 554 5.38 -40.99 5.28
N GLU A 555 5.49 -42.05 4.48
CA GLU A 555 6.72 -42.83 4.34
C GLU A 555 7.84 -42.00 3.72
N ILE A 556 7.54 -41.27 2.63
CA ILE A 556 8.51 -40.35 2.01
C ILE A 556 8.97 -39.29 3.01
N VAL A 557 8.05 -38.67 3.73
CA VAL A 557 8.39 -37.64 4.74
C VAL A 557 9.23 -38.25 5.85
N PHE A 558 8.89 -39.44 6.35
CA PHE A 558 9.66 -40.15 7.37
C PHE A 558 11.10 -40.40 6.90
N ASN A 559 11.27 -40.92 5.68
CA ASN A 559 12.58 -41.19 5.10
C ASN A 559 13.39 -39.92 4.83
N CYS A 560 12.73 -38.78 4.59
CA CYS A 560 13.40 -37.48 4.39
C CYS A 560 13.81 -36.79 5.70
N CYS A 561 13.38 -37.27 6.87
CA CYS A 561 13.60 -36.63 8.16
C CYS A 561 14.88 -37.14 8.85
N LEU A 562 16.03 -36.52 8.54
CA LEU A 562 17.27 -36.74 9.30
C LEU A 562 17.26 -36.04 10.68
N GLU A 563 16.37 -35.07 10.86
CA GLU A 563 16.03 -34.46 12.15
C GLU A 563 14.50 -34.43 12.27
N ARG A 564 13.94 -33.37 12.86
CA ARG A 564 12.49 -33.15 12.92
C ARG A 564 11.89 -32.76 11.56
N ILE A 565 12.51 -31.82 10.86
CA ILE A 565 11.99 -31.25 9.61
C ILE A 565 12.63 -32.01 8.44
N PRO A 566 11.86 -32.40 7.40
CA PRO A 566 12.41 -33.05 6.21
C PRO A 566 13.55 -32.24 5.59
N LEU A 567 14.62 -32.93 5.21
CA LEU A 567 15.84 -32.29 4.72
C LEU A 567 15.59 -31.36 3.51
N PRO A 568 14.77 -31.71 2.48
CA PRO A 568 14.50 -30.82 1.35
C PRO A 568 13.88 -29.48 1.77
N ILE A 569 12.90 -29.51 2.69
CA ILE A 569 12.26 -28.29 3.22
C ILE A 569 13.27 -27.48 4.03
N ARG A 570 14.02 -28.14 4.92
CA ARG A 570 14.97 -27.46 5.80
C ARG A 570 16.06 -26.72 5.01
N LEU A 571 16.61 -27.34 3.98
CA LEU A 571 17.63 -26.72 3.13
C LEU A 571 17.07 -25.51 2.39
N SER A 572 15.85 -25.62 1.87
CA SER A 572 15.16 -24.50 1.21
C SER A 572 14.91 -23.33 2.18
N ASP A 573 14.45 -23.61 3.41
CA ASP A 573 14.21 -22.58 4.46
C ASP A 573 15.51 -21.90 4.93
N LEU A 574 16.59 -22.66 5.11
CA LEU A 574 17.88 -22.08 5.50
C LEU A 574 18.42 -21.16 4.41
N ARG A 575 18.36 -21.63 3.15
CA ARG A 575 18.85 -20.90 1.99
C ARG A 575 18.03 -19.65 1.70
N SER A 576 16.70 -19.74 1.73
CA SER A 576 15.82 -18.58 1.50
C SER A 576 16.08 -17.48 2.55
N ARG A 577 16.27 -17.85 3.82
CA ARG A 577 16.60 -16.92 4.91
C ARG A 577 17.99 -16.32 4.80
N GLU A 578 18.99 -17.11 4.40
CA GLU A 578 20.35 -16.63 4.16
C GLU A 578 20.35 -15.59 3.04
N LEU A 579 19.68 -15.89 1.93
CA LEU A 579 19.59 -14.97 0.80
C LEU A 579 18.77 -13.71 1.12
N VAL A 580 17.69 -13.80 1.91
CA VAL A 580 17.00 -12.59 2.39
C VAL A 580 17.95 -11.70 3.18
N ARG A 581 18.78 -12.29 4.06
CA ARG A 581 19.77 -11.53 4.83
C ARG A 581 20.81 -10.88 3.93
N HIS A 582 21.31 -11.62 2.95
CA HIS A 582 22.29 -11.14 1.99
C HIS A 582 21.75 -10.00 1.10
N TYR A 583 20.56 -10.18 0.50
CA TYR A 583 19.98 -9.22 -0.44
C TYR A 583 19.32 -8.01 0.24
N TYR A 584 18.74 -8.17 1.43
CA TYR A 584 17.88 -7.15 2.03
C TYR A 584 18.31 -6.66 3.41
N GLU A 585 19.03 -7.46 4.19
CA GLU A 585 19.40 -7.11 5.58
C GLU A 585 20.88 -6.69 5.71
N GLY A 586 21.69 -6.84 4.66
CA GLY A 586 23.04 -6.30 4.57
C GLY A 586 24.06 -6.96 5.52
N THR A 587 23.86 -8.23 5.85
CA THR A 587 24.80 -9.04 6.65
C THR A 587 25.61 -9.99 5.80
#